data_AF-A0A661CIY1-F1
#
_entry.id   AF-A0A661CIY1-F1
#
_cell.length_a   1.000
_cell.length_b   1.000
_cell.length_c   1.000
_cell.angle_alpha   90.00
_cell.angle_beta   90.00
_cell.angle_gamma   90.00
#
_symmetry.space_group_name_H-M   'P 1'
#
loop_
_entity.id
_entity.type
_entity.pdbx_description
1 polymer ?
#
loop_
_entity_poly.entity_id
_entity_poly.type
_entity_poly.pdbx_seq_one_letter_code
_entity_poly.pdbx_strand_id
1 'polypeptide(L)'
;MGGNKHGVEAQGFTAVRLWLYVPAARSKLINRSPMTGRRLELLYNRSKLPETTRLPWLAASYEKNTMRNLKKEDIENSSDCCDETILNPHLEKFVSSFIFPNRQEKWKHLFLKNRKRSYQNSSKLESHLTRQFCFLLKKEELHINIETMGVFYNFRDSSFFLSLKDALILGDYQDAIFSIIPGELALYFSHEGRIWLCQNK
;
A
#
# COMPACT_ATOMS: atom_id res chain seq x y z
N MET A 1 37.72 -7.78 -60.23
CA MET A 1 38.28 -6.46 -59.84
C MET A 1 37.15 -5.64 -59.24
N GLY A 2 37.39 -4.99 -58.09
CA GLY A 2 36.49 -3.98 -57.51
C GLY A 2 35.52 -4.50 -56.46
N GLY A 3 35.96 -4.51 -55.20
CA GLY A 3 35.07 -4.59 -54.03
C GLY A 3 34.82 -3.20 -53.42
N ASN A 4 33.77 -3.09 -52.61
CA ASN A 4 33.49 -2.09 -51.56
C ASN A 4 32.35 -2.72 -50.73
N LYS A 5 32.44 -3.09 -49.45
CA LYS A 5 32.96 -2.50 -48.20
C LYS A 5 32.29 -1.18 -47.76
N HIS A 6 31.89 -1.21 -46.48
CA HIS A 6 31.35 -0.16 -45.59
C HIS A 6 29.81 -0.05 -45.57
N GLY A 7 29.14 0.00 -44.42
CA GLY A 7 29.62 0.12 -43.04
C GLY A 7 28.49 -0.21 -42.06
N VAL A 8 28.88 -0.81 -40.93
CA VAL A 8 28.02 -1.14 -39.79
C VAL A 8 28.14 0.03 -38.81
N GLU A 9 27.04 0.72 -38.52
CA GLU A 9 26.98 1.68 -37.41
C GLU A 9 26.29 1.01 -36.23
N ALA A 10 27.09 0.71 -35.20
CA ALA A 10 26.63 0.26 -33.90
C ALA A 10 26.27 1.50 -33.05
N GLN A 11 25.01 1.64 -32.68
CA GLN A 11 24.56 2.67 -31.74
C GLN A 11 24.87 2.25 -30.30
N GLY A 12 25.36 3.21 -29.54
CA GLY A 12 26.12 3.03 -28.32
C GLY A 12 25.30 2.64 -27.09
N PHE A 13 25.92 1.82 -26.25
CA PHE A 13 25.50 1.56 -24.88
C PHE A 13 25.99 2.69 -23.96
N THR A 14 25.06 3.42 -23.36
CA THR A 14 25.33 4.34 -22.25
C THR A 14 25.44 3.54 -20.94
N ALA A 15 26.67 3.34 -20.47
CA ALA A 15 26.94 2.80 -19.15
C ALA A 15 26.70 3.87 -18.07
N VAL A 16 25.62 3.71 -17.29
CA VAL A 16 25.35 4.52 -16.10
C VAL A 16 26.19 3.96 -14.95
N ARG A 17 27.26 4.67 -14.57
CA ARG A 17 28.04 4.43 -13.35
C ARG A 17 27.21 4.85 -12.13
N LEU A 18 26.66 3.88 -11.39
CA LEU A 18 26.16 4.11 -10.03
C LEU A 18 27.33 4.11 -9.05
N TRP A 19 27.54 5.23 -8.37
CA TRP A 19 28.44 5.31 -7.21
C TRP A 19 27.70 4.78 -5.98
N LEU A 20 28.12 3.61 -5.50
CA LEU A 20 27.73 3.12 -4.18
C LEU A 20 28.57 3.84 -3.12
N TYR A 21 27.92 4.67 -2.31
CA TYR A 21 28.52 5.26 -1.12
C TYR A 21 28.46 4.24 0.03
N VAL A 22 29.61 3.68 0.38
CA VAL A 22 29.80 2.79 1.53
C VAL A 22 30.56 3.58 2.60
N PRO A 23 29.96 3.98 3.72
CA PRO A 23 30.73 4.47 4.84
C PRO A 23 31.37 3.29 5.58
N ALA A 24 32.71 3.27 5.52
CA ALA A 24 33.56 2.39 6.31
C ALA A 24 33.49 2.78 7.80
N ALA A 25 33.03 1.88 8.65
CA ALA A 25 33.20 1.98 10.10
C ALA A 25 34.12 0.86 10.59
N ARG A 26 35.29 1.30 11.05
CA ARG A 26 36.41 0.51 11.57
C ARG A 26 36.01 -0.34 12.76
N SER A 27 36.42 -1.60 12.69
CA SER A 27 36.64 -2.51 13.82
C SER A 27 37.76 -1.99 14.73
N LYS A 28 37.46 -1.85 16.03
CA LYS A 28 38.45 -1.84 17.10
C LYS A 28 38.06 -2.88 18.15
N LEU A 29 38.85 -3.94 18.21
CA LEU A 29 38.95 -4.87 19.32
C LEU A 29 39.65 -4.17 20.49
N ILE A 30 39.01 -4.06 21.65
CA ILE A 30 39.68 -3.92 22.95
C ILE A 30 38.94 -4.78 23.99
N ASN A 31 39.75 -5.47 24.78
CA ASN A 31 39.45 -6.47 25.79
C ASN A 31 38.65 -5.98 27.01
N ARG A 32 37.82 -6.90 27.52
CA ARG A 32 37.51 -7.26 28.93
C ARG A 32 37.61 -6.18 30.01
N SER A 33 36.48 -5.91 30.68
CA SER A 33 36.26 -6.29 32.10
C SER A 33 34.80 -6.03 32.53
N PRO A 34 34.26 -6.81 33.50
CA PRO A 34 32.88 -6.71 33.96
C PRO A 34 32.78 -5.78 35.17
N MET A 35 31.83 -4.84 35.18
CA MET A 35 31.36 -4.22 36.42
C MET A 35 29.93 -3.69 36.28
N THR A 36 29.06 -4.34 37.03
CA THR A 36 28.05 -3.75 37.91
C THR A 36 27.21 -2.58 37.39
N GLY A 37 25.94 -2.91 37.13
CA GLY A 37 24.81 -2.21 37.73
C GLY A 37 24.72 -0.70 37.50
N ARG A 38 23.87 -0.30 36.56
CA ARG A 38 23.06 0.92 36.67
C ARG A 38 21.81 0.78 35.82
N ARG A 39 20.69 0.72 36.54
CA ARG A 39 19.30 0.84 36.07
C ARG A 39 19.16 2.18 35.36
N LEU A 40 19.11 2.16 34.04
CA LEU A 40 18.75 3.32 33.22
C LEU A 40 17.22 3.46 33.27
N GLU A 41 16.75 4.36 34.12
CA GLU A 41 15.41 4.91 34.00
C GLU A 41 15.35 5.73 32.70
N LEU A 42 14.63 5.19 31.71
CA LEU A 42 14.19 5.95 30.56
C LEU A 42 13.10 6.92 31.04
N LEU A 43 13.51 8.14 31.35
CA LEU A 43 12.61 9.29 31.42
C LEU A 43 12.08 9.58 30.02
N TYR A 44 10.96 8.93 29.69
CA TYR A 44 10.15 9.24 28.53
C TYR A 44 9.50 10.61 28.76
N ASN A 45 10.13 11.65 28.22
CA ASN A 45 9.60 13.00 28.18
C ASN A 45 8.34 13.02 27.31
N ARG A 46 7.17 12.89 27.94
CA ARG A 46 5.83 13.16 27.38
C ARG A 46 5.65 14.68 27.25
N SER A 47 6.43 15.30 26.37
CA SER A 47 6.23 16.70 26.00
C SER A 47 4.99 16.80 25.10
N LYS A 48 3.87 17.17 25.72
CA LYS A 48 2.77 18.00 25.19
C LYS A 48 2.62 17.97 23.66
N LEU A 49 1.93 16.94 23.16
CA LEU A 49 1.22 17.07 21.89
C LEU A 49 -0.04 17.91 22.14
N PRO A 50 -0.34 18.92 21.31
CA PRO A 50 -1.53 19.75 21.47
C PRO A 50 -2.79 18.90 21.35
N GLU A 51 -3.69 19.07 22.32
CA GLU A 51 -4.95 18.34 22.52
C GLU A 51 -6.03 18.67 21.47
N THR A 52 -5.65 19.12 20.27
CA THR A 52 -6.56 19.69 19.27
C THR A 52 -6.57 18.86 17.99
N THR A 53 -7.14 17.64 18.06
CA THR A 53 -7.94 16.97 17.01
C THR A 53 -8.32 15.55 17.42
N ARG A 54 -8.89 15.37 18.61
CA ARG A 54 -9.78 14.22 18.83
C ARG A 54 -11.13 14.61 18.25
N LEU A 55 -11.34 14.31 16.98
CA LEU A 55 -12.59 14.55 16.27
C LEU A 55 -13.72 13.76 16.95
N PRO A 56 -14.66 14.39 17.67
CA PRO A 56 -15.72 13.69 18.39
C PRO A 56 -16.88 13.25 17.48
N TRP A 57 -16.78 13.47 16.17
CA TRP A 57 -17.93 13.44 15.25
C TRP A 57 -18.14 12.13 14.48
N LEU A 58 -17.30 11.11 14.67
CA LEU A 58 -17.47 9.83 13.98
C LEU A 58 -18.33 8.80 14.74
N ALA A 59 -18.67 9.02 16.01
CA ALA A 59 -19.18 7.94 16.86
C ALA A 59 -20.71 7.91 17.12
N ALA A 60 -21.51 8.87 16.64
CA ALA A 60 -22.97 8.81 16.94
C ALA A 60 -23.93 9.54 15.98
N SER A 61 -23.46 10.47 15.14
CA SER A 61 -24.37 11.26 14.26
C SER A 61 -24.09 11.13 12.76
N TYR A 62 -23.03 10.44 12.37
CA TYR A 62 -22.78 10.03 10.97
C TYR A 62 -23.53 8.74 10.61
N GLU A 63 -24.27 8.18 11.58
CA GLU A 63 -24.90 6.87 11.52
C GLU A 63 -26.32 6.94 10.93
N LYS A 64 -26.44 6.38 9.73
CA LYS A 64 -27.64 5.80 9.08
C LYS A 64 -28.34 6.55 7.94
N ASN A 65 -28.38 7.89 7.86
CA ASN A 65 -29.23 8.54 6.84
C ASN A 65 -28.52 9.35 5.74
N THR A 66 -27.36 9.95 5.96
CA THR A 66 -26.78 10.86 4.94
C THR A 66 -25.83 10.16 3.95
N MET A 67 -25.16 9.08 4.36
CA MET A 67 -24.30 8.27 3.47
C MET A 67 -25.07 7.21 2.67
N ARG A 68 -26.38 7.03 2.90
CA ARG A 68 -27.20 6.04 2.20
C ARG A 68 -27.73 6.48 0.83
N ASN A 69 -27.55 7.74 0.45
CA ASN A 69 -28.12 8.27 -0.79
C ASN A 69 -27.11 8.54 -1.92
N LEU A 70 -25.80 8.44 -1.67
CA LEU A 70 -24.85 8.29 -2.78
C LEU A 70 -24.90 6.82 -3.18
N LYS A 71 -25.54 6.53 -4.32
CA LYS A 71 -25.55 5.17 -4.82
C LYS A 71 -24.12 4.84 -5.23
N LYS A 72 -23.66 3.62 -4.95
CA LYS A 72 -22.35 3.12 -5.43
C LYS A 72 -22.19 3.39 -6.94
N GLU A 73 -23.29 3.27 -7.68
CA GLU A 73 -23.42 3.59 -9.11
C GLU A 73 -23.03 5.05 -9.43
N ASP A 74 -23.44 6.03 -8.63
CA ASP A 74 -23.13 7.44 -8.88
C ASP A 74 -21.63 7.71 -8.73
N ILE A 75 -20.98 7.04 -7.76
CA ILE A 75 -19.54 7.12 -7.54
C ILE A 75 -18.80 6.47 -8.71
N GLU A 76 -19.19 5.24 -9.11
CA GLU A 76 -18.56 4.54 -10.24
C GLU A 76 -18.69 5.32 -11.55
N ASN A 77 -19.83 5.97 -11.79
CA ASN A 77 -20.09 6.76 -13.00
C ASN A 77 -19.35 8.10 -13.03
N SER A 78 -19.02 8.66 -11.86
CA SER A 78 -18.30 9.95 -11.74
C SER A 78 -16.80 9.79 -11.57
N SER A 79 -16.32 8.58 -11.30
CA SER A 79 -14.90 8.31 -11.06
C SER A 79 -14.12 8.08 -12.35
N ASP A 80 -12.89 8.60 -12.39
CA ASP A 80 -11.99 8.35 -13.49
C ASP A 80 -11.51 6.89 -13.47
N CYS A 81 -11.79 6.16 -14.56
CA CYS A 81 -11.29 4.81 -14.74
C CYS A 81 -9.75 4.85 -14.81
N CYS A 82 -9.07 4.06 -13.97
CA CYS A 82 -7.61 3.95 -14.03
C CYS A 82 -7.18 3.05 -15.18
N ASP A 83 -6.23 3.53 -15.97
CA ASP A 83 -5.53 2.68 -16.92
C ASP A 83 -4.61 1.65 -16.23
N GLU A 84 -4.18 0.65 -17.00
CA GLU A 84 -3.29 -0.39 -16.49
C GLU A 84 -1.89 0.13 -16.13
N THR A 85 -1.46 1.26 -16.71
CA THR A 85 -0.14 1.84 -16.46
C THR A 85 -0.03 2.43 -15.07
N ILE A 86 -1.15 2.92 -14.52
CA ILE A 86 -1.30 3.38 -13.14
C ILE A 86 -1.63 2.20 -12.23
N LEU A 87 -2.58 1.33 -12.61
CA LEU A 87 -3.03 0.24 -11.74
C LEU A 87 -1.92 -0.79 -11.44
N ASN A 88 -1.16 -1.22 -12.45
CA ASN A 88 -0.22 -2.32 -12.29
C ASN A 88 0.90 -2.03 -11.28
N PRO A 89 1.54 -0.84 -11.28
CA PRO A 89 2.49 -0.47 -10.23
C PRO A 89 1.90 -0.53 -8.81
N HIS A 90 0.65 -0.08 -8.62
CA HIS A 90 -0.01 -0.13 -7.31
C HIS A 90 -0.24 -1.59 -6.87
N LEU A 91 -0.75 -2.45 -7.74
CA LEU A 91 -1.00 -3.87 -7.42
C LEU A 91 0.31 -4.64 -7.20
N GLU A 92 1.32 -4.42 -8.05
CA GLU A 92 2.59 -5.10 -7.90
C GLU A 92 3.28 -4.74 -6.57
N LYS A 93 3.32 -3.44 -6.25
CA LYS A 93 3.92 -2.93 -5.01
C LYS A 93 3.11 -3.33 -3.77
N PHE A 94 1.78 -3.43 -3.90
CA PHE A 94 0.94 -3.99 -2.84
C PHE A 94 1.35 -5.43 -2.53
N VAL A 95 1.48 -6.28 -3.56
CA VAL A 95 1.88 -7.68 -3.37
C VAL A 95 3.27 -7.78 -2.77
N SER A 96 4.26 -7.04 -3.29
CA SER A 96 5.64 -7.13 -2.79
C SER A 96 5.79 -6.73 -1.33
N SER A 97 4.96 -5.80 -0.86
CA SER A 97 5.13 -5.17 0.45
C SER A 97 4.24 -5.77 1.52
N PHE A 98 3.03 -6.19 1.15
CA PHE A 98 1.98 -6.56 2.12
C PHE A 98 1.59 -8.04 2.09
N ILE A 99 2.03 -8.81 1.11
CA ILE A 99 1.70 -10.24 1.00
C ILE A 99 2.89 -11.11 1.41
N PHE A 100 2.62 -12.22 2.11
CA PHE A 100 3.66 -13.16 2.52
C PHE A 100 4.55 -13.59 1.34
N PRO A 101 5.89 -13.62 1.49
CA PRO A 101 6.83 -13.89 0.39
C PRO A 101 6.50 -15.13 -0.44
N ASN A 102 6.13 -16.24 0.21
CA ASN A 102 5.78 -17.51 -0.44
C ASN A 102 4.44 -17.49 -1.22
N ARG A 103 3.68 -16.39 -1.14
CA ARG A 103 2.43 -16.18 -1.89
C ARG A 103 2.54 -15.08 -2.95
N GLN A 104 3.62 -14.30 -2.95
CA GLN A 104 3.74 -13.11 -3.80
C GLN A 104 3.68 -13.44 -5.29
N GLU A 105 4.45 -14.43 -5.76
CA GLU A 105 4.47 -14.80 -7.17
C GLU A 105 3.07 -15.19 -7.69
N LYS A 106 2.35 -15.97 -6.90
CA LYS A 106 0.97 -16.36 -7.22
C LYS A 106 0.05 -15.15 -7.33
N TRP A 107 0.12 -14.22 -6.38
CA TRP A 107 -0.72 -13.02 -6.41
C TRP A 107 -0.36 -12.04 -7.53
N LYS A 108 0.94 -11.86 -7.82
CA LYS A 108 1.38 -11.11 -9.01
C LYS A 108 0.80 -11.72 -10.29
N HIS A 109 0.84 -13.04 -10.43
CA HIS A 109 0.23 -13.71 -11.58
C HIS A 109 -1.29 -13.49 -11.65
N LEU A 110 -2.00 -13.59 -10.52
CA LEU A 110 -3.45 -13.36 -10.49
C LEU A 110 -3.81 -11.92 -10.88
N PHE A 111 -3.14 -10.92 -10.31
CA PHE A 111 -3.42 -9.51 -10.62
C PHE A 111 -3.06 -9.12 -12.04
N LEU A 112 -1.87 -9.50 -12.51
CA LEU A 112 -1.32 -8.96 -13.75
C LEU A 112 -1.66 -9.81 -14.98
N LYS A 113 -2.05 -11.07 -14.80
CA LYS A 113 -2.27 -12.00 -15.92
C LYS A 113 -3.63 -12.69 -15.91
N ASN A 114 -4.37 -12.70 -14.79
CA ASN A 114 -5.61 -13.47 -14.69
C ASN A 114 -6.64 -12.84 -13.75
N ARG A 115 -7.14 -11.65 -14.11
CA ARG A 115 -8.08 -10.87 -13.28
C ARG A 115 -9.33 -11.65 -12.89
N LYS A 116 -9.91 -12.44 -13.81
CA LYS A 116 -11.04 -13.33 -13.52
C LYS A 116 -10.75 -14.30 -12.37
N ARG A 117 -9.55 -14.92 -12.36
CA ARG A 117 -9.15 -15.78 -11.24
C ARG A 117 -8.77 -14.98 -9.99
N SER A 118 -8.28 -13.75 -10.13
CA SER A 118 -8.07 -12.85 -9.01
C SER A 118 -9.36 -12.65 -8.22
N TYR A 119 -10.47 -12.32 -8.89
CA TYR A 119 -11.80 -12.22 -8.27
C TYR A 119 -12.22 -13.49 -7.54
N GLN A 120 -12.09 -14.66 -8.17
CA GLN A 120 -12.46 -15.93 -7.54
C GLN A 120 -11.62 -16.29 -6.31
N ASN A 121 -10.47 -15.64 -6.13
CA ASN A 121 -9.57 -15.87 -5.00
C ASN A 121 -9.47 -14.66 -4.07
N SER A 122 -10.22 -13.57 -4.31
CA SER A 122 -10.12 -12.31 -3.56
C SER A 122 -10.33 -12.52 -2.06
N SER A 123 -11.29 -13.37 -1.69
CA SER A 123 -11.59 -13.71 -0.29
C SER A 123 -10.43 -14.37 0.45
N LYS A 124 -9.47 -14.98 -0.26
CA LYS A 124 -8.27 -15.58 0.34
C LYS A 124 -7.18 -14.56 0.61
N LEU A 125 -7.25 -13.36 0.01
CA LEU A 125 -6.20 -12.35 0.11
C LEU A 125 -5.97 -11.94 1.56
N GLU A 126 -7.05 -11.78 2.33
CA GLU A 126 -6.99 -11.45 3.76
C GLU A 126 -6.02 -12.34 4.54
N SER A 127 -6.15 -13.66 4.39
CA SER A 127 -5.29 -14.65 5.06
C SER A 127 -3.83 -14.65 4.57
N HIS A 128 -3.55 -14.00 3.45
CA HIS A 128 -2.22 -13.89 2.86
C HIS A 128 -1.53 -12.56 3.16
N LEU A 129 -2.23 -11.63 3.83
CA LEU A 129 -1.64 -10.38 4.31
C LEU A 129 -0.60 -10.64 5.40
N THR A 130 0.48 -9.88 5.36
CA THR A 130 1.56 -9.95 6.34
C THR A 130 1.19 -9.10 7.54
N ARG A 131 0.93 -9.74 8.69
CA ARG A 131 0.53 -9.07 9.94
C ARG A 131 1.57 -8.09 10.51
N GLN A 132 2.80 -8.12 10.00
CA GLN A 132 3.83 -7.14 10.34
C GLN A 132 3.50 -5.73 9.82
N PHE A 133 2.83 -5.65 8.67
CA PHE A 133 2.54 -4.39 7.97
C PHE A 133 1.05 -4.10 7.88
N CYS A 134 0.20 -5.13 7.97
CA CYS A 134 -1.24 -5.00 7.85
C CYS A 134 -1.93 -5.26 9.19
N PHE A 135 -2.76 -4.30 9.60
CA PHE A 135 -3.48 -4.32 10.86
C PHE A 135 -4.97 -4.14 10.61
N LEU A 136 -5.79 -4.86 11.36
CA LEU A 136 -7.23 -4.69 11.31
C LEU A 136 -7.58 -3.32 11.91
N LEU A 137 -8.18 -2.46 11.08
CA LEU A 137 -8.55 -1.10 11.44
C LEU A 137 -9.84 -1.13 12.28
N LYS A 138 -9.80 -0.52 13.47
CA LYS A 138 -11.03 -0.22 14.21
C LYS A 138 -11.61 1.09 13.71
N LYS A 139 -12.93 1.25 13.81
CA LYS A 139 -13.66 2.40 13.25
C LYS A 139 -13.10 3.76 13.68
N GLU A 140 -12.51 3.83 14.86
CA GLU A 140 -12.00 5.07 15.47
C GLU A 140 -10.51 5.36 15.16
N GLU A 141 -9.80 4.46 14.46
CA GLU A 141 -8.33 4.49 14.34
C GLU A 141 -7.80 4.97 12.97
N LEU A 142 -8.67 5.43 12.06
CA LEU A 142 -8.25 5.89 10.74
C LEU A 142 -7.68 7.31 10.78
N HIS A 143 -6.37 7.44 10.90
CA HIS A 143 -5.65 8.72 10.90
C HIS A 143 -5.26 9.23 9.50
N ILE A 144 -6.01 8.84 8.46
CA ILE A 144 -5.78 9.27 7.07
C ILE A 144 -6.85 10.29 6.71
N ASN A 145 -6.47 11.36 6.00
CA ASN A 145 -7.42 12.35 5.52
C ASN A 145 -8.41 11.68 4.54
N ILE A 146 -9.71 11.84 4.78
CA ILE A 146 -10.77 11.24 3.94
C ILE A 146 -10.77 11.76 2.50
N GLU A 147 -10.19 12.94 2.25
CA GLU A 147 -10.03 13.52 0.91
C GLU A 147 -8.76 13.02 0.20
N THR A 148 -7.98 12.14 0.83
CA THR A 148 -6.78 11.57 0.20
C THR A 148 -7.17 10.72 -1.01
N MET A 149 -6.58 11.03 -2.16
CA MET A 149 -6.80 10.30 -3.41
C MET A 149 -5.95 9.02 -3.48
N GLY A 150 -6.44 8.02 -4.19
CA GLY A 150 -5.72 6.77 -4.44
C GLY A 150 -6.37 5.92 -5.52
N VAL A 151 -5.74 4.78 -5.80
CA VAL A 151 -6.23 3.81 -6.78
C VAL A 151 -7.07 2.75 -6.08
N PHE A 152 -8.34 2.68 -6.44
CA PHE A 152 -9.27 1.65 -6.00
C PHE A 152 -9.34 0.51 -7.04
N TYR A 153 -9.34 -0.74 -6.57
CA TYR A 153 -9.47 -1.94 -7.40
C TYR A 153 -10.45 -2.92 -6.74
N ASN A 154 -11.55 -3.23 -7.44
CA ASN A 154 -12.67 -4.01 -6.91
C ASN A 154 -12.65 -5.51 -7.29
N PHE A 155 -11.54 -5.99 -7.85
CA PHE A 155 -11.36 -7.36 -8.38
C PHE A 155 -12.29 -7.79 -9.53
N ARG A 156 -13.43 -7.12 -9.76
CA ARG A 156 -14.42 -7.41 -10.82
C ARG A 156 -14.10 -6.77 -12.17
N ASP A 157 -12.83 -6.44 -12.39
CA ASP A 157 -12.27 -5.78 -13.58
C ASP A 157 -12.40 -4.25 -13.63
N SER A 158 -12.89 -3.59 -12.58
CA SER A 158 -12.92 -2.11 -12.51
C SER A 158 -11.82 -1.57 -11.61
N SER A 159 -11.26 -0.44 -12.01
CA SER A 159 -10.31 0.36 -11.22
C SER A 159 -10.59 1.83 -11.38
N PHE A 160 -10.49 2.58 -10.29
CA PHE A 160 -10.88 3.98 -10.24
C PHE A 160 -9.84 4.81 -9.47
N PHE A 161 -9.64 6.06 -9.90
CA PHE A 161 -8.90 7.04 -9.12
C PHE A 161 -9.89 7.91 -8.35
N LEU A 162 -9.96 7.72 -7.04
CA LEU A 162 -11.01 8.32 -6.21
C LEU A 162 -10.52 8.64 -4.79
N SER A 163 -11.35 9.38 -4.04
CA SER A 163 -11.06 9.77 -2.67
C SER A 163 -11.17 8.58 -1.71
N LEU A 164 -10.49 8.65 -0.56
CA LEU A 164 -10.61 7.64 0.50
C LEU A 164 -12.07 7.54 0.98
N LYS A 165 -12.79 8.65 1.07
CA LYS A 165 -14.22 8.68 1.40
C LYS A 165 -15.03 7.79 0.46
N ASP A 166 -14.83 7.93 -0.85
CA ASP A 166 -15.53 7.15 -1.86
C ASP A 166 -15.08 5.68 -1.84
N ALA A 167 -13.79 5.42 -1.61
CA ALA A 167 -13.25 4.07 -1.47
C ALA A 167 -13.88 3.33 -0.29
N LEU A 168 -14.09 4.01 0.85
CA LEU A 168 -14.77 3.46 2.03
C LEU A 168 -16.23 3.07 1.70
N ILE A 169 -16.93 3.89 0.91
CA ILE A 169 -18.31 3.62 0.49
C ILE A 169 -18.37 2.44 -0.49
N LEU A 170 -17.51 2.44 -1.52
CA LEU A 170 -17.48 1.38 -2.51
C LEU A 170 -17.03 0.06 -1.89
N GLY A 171 -15.95 0.08 -1.12
CA GLY A 171 -15.34 -1.08 -0.46
C GLY A 171 -16.18 -1.73 0.63
N ASP A 172 -17.27 -1.11 1.06
CA ASP A 172 -18.15 -1.67 2.08
C ASP A 172 -18.75 -3.03 1.64
N TYR A 173 -18.52 -4.06 2.45
CA TYR A 173 -18.90 -5.46 2.21
C TYR A 173 -18.44 -6.05 0.87
N GLN A 174 -17.27 -5.66 0.37
CA GLN A 174 -16.67 -6.29 -0.82
C GLN A 174 -15.15 -6.42 -0.70
N ASP A 175 -14.59 -7.38 -1.43
CA ASP A 175 -13.14 -7.46 -1.56
C ASP A 175 -12.64 -6.35 -2.49
N ALA A 176 -11.79 -5.48 -1.97
CA ALA A 176 -11.18 -4.40 -2.75
C ALA A 176 -9.83 -3.97 -2.18
N ILE A 177 -9.01 -3.33 -3.00
CA ILE A 177 -7.77 -2.68 -2.59
C ILE A 177 -7.92 -1.18 -2.88
N PHE A 178 -7.58 -0.34 -1.91
CA PHE A 178 -7.37 1.09 -2.13
C PHE A 178 -5.91 1.44 -1.81
N SER A 179 -5.13 1.73 -2.85
CA SER A 179 -3.71 1.98 -2.74
C SER A 179 -3.44 3.48 -2.88
N ILE A 180 -2.98 4.11 -1.81
CA ILE A 180 -2.69 5.55 -1.76
C ILE A 180 -1.28 5.79 -2.28
N ILE A 181 -0.30 5.10 -1.69
CA ILE A 181 1.12 5.17 -2.11
C ILE A 181 1.58 3.74 -2.42
N PRO A 182 2.02 3.45 -3.66
CA PRO A 182 2.41 2.10 -4.08
C PRO A 182 3.42 1.42 -3.14
N GLY A 183 2.96 0.42 -2.38
CA GLY A 183 3.80 -0.39 -1.50
C GLY A 183 4.12 0.23 -0.14
N GLU A 184 3.65 1.45 0.12
CA GLU A 184 3.86 2.15 1.39
C GLU A 184 2.57 2.27 2.19
N LEU A 185 1.45 2.60 1.54
CA LEU A 185 0.17 2.82 2.22
C LEU A 185 -1.01 2.35 1.37
N ALA A 186 -1.76 1.38 1.90
CA ALA A 186 -2.95 0.86 1.27
C ALA A 186 -3.99 0.39 2.30
N LEU A 187 -5.23 0.29 1.86
CA LEU A 187 -6.31 -0.38 2.55
C LEU A 187 -6.72 -1.63 1.76
N TYR A 188 -7.00 -2.72 2.47
CA TYR A 188 -7.72 -3.86 1.92
C TYR A 188 -9.09 -3.96 2.59
N PHE A 189 -10.13 -3.99 1.77
CA PHE A 189 -11.51 -4.22 2.16
C PHE A 189 -11.82 -5.69 2.00
N SER A 190 -12.44 -6.28 3.01
CA SER A 190 -12.91 -7.66 2.99
C SER A 190 -14.43 -7.67 2.76
N HIS A 191 -14.90 -8.66 2.01
CA HIS A 191 -16.33 -8.94 1.85
C HIS A 191 -17.08 -9.18 3.18
N GLU A 192 -16.36 -9.45 4.28
CA GLU A 192 -16.94 -9.53 5.63
C GLU A 192 -17.12 -8.16 6.32
N GLY A 193 -16.85 -7.05 5.62
CA GLY A 193 -16.95 -5.68 6.18
C GLY A 193 -15.75 -5.29 7.04
N ARG A 194 -14.64 -6.03 6.96
CA ARG A 194 -13.38 -5.72 7.66
C ARG A 194 -12.49 -4.84 6.79
N ILE A 195 -11.78 -3.90 7.40
CA ILE A 195 -10.82 -3.03 6.72
C ILE A 195 -9.43 -3.27 7.33
N TRP A 196 -8.47 -3.57 6.49
CA TRP A 196 -7.08 -3.77 6.87
C TRP A 196 -6.26 -2.58 6.40
N LEU A 197 -5.62 -1.88 7.35
CA LEU A 197 -4.66 -0.84 7.06
C LEU A 197 -3.28 -1.48 6.89
N CYS A 198 -2.72 -1.35 5.69
CA CYS A 198 -1.38 -1.84 5.35
C CYS A 198 -0.41 -0.66 5.20
N GLN A 199 0.61 -0.63 6.05
CA GLN A 199 1.60 0.45 6.07
C GLN A 199 3.02 -0.11 6.18
N ASN A 200 3.88 0.25 5.23
CA ASN A 200 5.31 -0.05 5.22
C ASN A 200 6.09 1.27 5.33
N LYS A 201 7.06 1.33 6.25
CA LYS A 201 7.83 2.55 6.55
C LYS A 201 9.15 2.56 5.80
#